data_AF-A0A444W9Y6-F1
#
_entry.id   AF-A0A444W9Y6-F1
#
_cell.length_a   1.000
_cell.length_b   1.000
_cell.length_c   1.000
_cell.angle_alpha   90.00
_cell.angle_beta   90.00
_cell.angle_gamma   90.00
#
_symmetry.space_group_name_H-M   'P 1'
#
loop_
_entity.id
_entity.type
_entity.pdbx_description
1 polymer ?
#
loop_
_entity_poly.entity_id
_entity_poly.type
_entity_poly.pdbx_seq_one_letter_code
_entity_poly.pdbx_strand_id
1 'polypeptide(L)' 'MPFGKYEGRYLIDLPEHYVVWYHNKGFPAGQLGQQLQLVYELKLNGLENLIRNIKNQYPKP' A
#
# COMPACT_ATOMS: atom_id res chain seq x y z
N MET A 1 -1.34 1.10 -14.19
CA MET A 1 -0.60 0.49 -13.04
C MET A 1 -0.76 -1.03 -13.10
N PRO A 2 0.12 -1.88 -12.51
CA PRO A 2 0.01 -3.34 -12.63
C PRO A 2 -1.13 -3.98 -11.81
N PHE A 3 -2.02 -3.18 -11.21
CA PHE A 3 -2.96 -3.66 -10.19
C PHE A 3 -4.38 -3.95 -10.68
N GLY A 4 -4.64 -4.04 -11.99
CA GLY A 4 -5.91 -4.47 -12.59
C GLY A 4 -7.16 -4.00 -11.82
N LYS A 5 -7.85 -4.92 -11.12
CA LYS A 5 -9.07 -4.64 -10.34
C LYS A 5 -8.93 -3.63 -9.17
N TYR A 6 -7.70 -3.30 -8.77
CA TYR A 6 -7.38 -2.30 -7.75
C TYR A 6 -6.82 -1.00 -8.34
N GLU A 7 -6.89 -0.83 -9.66
CA GLU A 7 -6.53 0.43 -10.31
C GLU A 7 -7.34 1.60 -9.75
N GLY A 8 -6.68 2.77 -9.62
CA GLY A 8 -7.28 3.98 -9.05
C GLY A 8 -7.40 3.98 -7.52
N ARG A 9 -7.02 2.91 -6.82
CA ARG A 9 -7.03 2.84 -5.35
C ARG A 9 -5.68 3.23 -4.76
N TYR A 10 -5.69 3.61 -3.48
CA TYR A 10 -4.44 3.81 -2.75
C TYR A 10 -3.77 2.46 -2.47
N LEU A 11 -2.44 2.44 -2.41
CA LEU A 11 -1.69 1.22 -2.14
C LEU A 11 -2.04 0.59 -0.78
N ILE A 12 -2.39 1.40 0.22
CA ILE A 12 -2.82 0.92 1.54
C ILE A 12 -4.12 0.10 1.49
N ASP A 13 -4.95 0.32 0.45
CA ASP A 13 -6.21 -0.39 0.21
C ASP A 13 -5.99 -1.72 -0.55
N LEU A 14 -4.76 -2.04 -0.94
CA LEU A 14 -4.43 -3.36 -1.47
C LEU A 14 -4.63 -4.42 -0.39
N PRO A 15 -5.14 -5.62 -0.74
CA PRO A 15 -5.21 -6.73 0.19
C PRO A 15 -3.83 -7.12 0.69
N GLU A 16 -3.75 -7.56 1.94
CA GLU A 16 -2.50 -7.95 2.58
C GLU A 16 -1.75 -9.05 1.81
N HIS A 17 -2.44 -10.11 1.39
CA HIS A 17 -1.87 -11.20 0.60
C HIS A 17 -1.14 -10.72 -0.66
N TYR A 18 -1.59 -9.61 -1.24
CA TYR A 18 -1.03 -9.06 -2.46
C TYR A 18 0.30 -8.35 -2.19
N VAL A 19 0.36 -7.61 -1.08
CA VAL A 19 1.59 -6.93 -0.64
C VAL A 19 2.62 -7.95 -0.13
N VAL A 20 2.18 -8.98 0.60
CA VAL A 20 3.02 -10.11 1.04
C VAL A 20 3.61 -10.87 -0.15
N TRP A 21 2.83 -11.09 -1.21
CA TRP A 21 3.36 -11.73 -2.43
C TRP A 21 4.51 -10.92 -3.04
N TYR A 22 4.39 -9.59 -3.09
CA TYR A 22 5.48 -8.72 -3.54
C TYR A 22 6.68 -8.74 -2.59
N HIS A 23 6.47 -8.83 -1.27
CA HIS A 23 7.58 -8.96 -0.33
C HIS A 23 8.39 -10.24 -0.60
N ASN A 24 7.71 -11.36 -0.87
CA ASN A 24 8.36 -12.64 -1.16
C ASN A 24 9.03 -12.69 -2.54
N LYS A 25 8.43 -12.05 -3.55
CA LYS A 25 8.94 -12.07 -4.93
C LYS A 25 9.98 -10.96 -5.20
N GLY A 26 9.93 -9.89 -4.44
CA GLY A 26 10.66 -8.65 -4.67
C GLY A 26 9.74 -7.52 -5.16
N PHE A 27 9.91 -6.34 -4.57
CA PHE A 27 9.21 -5.12 -4.98
C PHE A 27 9.76 -4.57 -6.30
N PRO A 28 8.94 -3.90 -7.14
CA PRO A 28 9.41 -3.24 -8.35
C PRO A 28 10.43 -2.14 -8.01
N ALA A 29 11.34 -1.81 -8.92
CA ALA A 29 12.28 -0.71 -8.69
C ALA A 29 11.58 0.66 -8.64
N GLY A 30 12.25 1.62 -7.99
CA GLY A 30 11.82 3.02 -7.92
C GLY A 30 10.75 3.30 -6.85
N GLN A 31 10.10 4.46 -6.99
CA GLN A 31 9.20 4.99 -5.95
C GLN A 31 8.03 4.05 -5.63
N LEU A 32 7.47 3.37 -6.62
CA LEU A 32 6.37 2.44 -6.41
C LEU A 32 6.75 1.28 -5.48
N GLY A 33 7.93 0.69 -5.67
CA GLY A 33 8.39 -0.40 -4.80
C GLY A 33 8.68 0.08 -3.39
N GLN A 34 9.30 1.25 -3.26
CA GLN A 34 9.53 1.87 -1.95
C GLN A 34 8.20 2.10 -1.20
N GLN A 35 7.18 2.59 -1.90
CA GLN A 35 5.85 2.78 -1.31
C GLN A 35 5.18 1.44 -0.95
N LEU A 36 5.30 0.41 -1.79
CA LEU A 36 4.78 -0.93 -1.48
C LEU A 36 5.48 -1.55 -0.27
N GLN A 37 6.79 -1.34 -0.13
CA GLN A 37 7.54 -1.78 1.04
C GLN A 37 7.05 -1.05 2.31
N LEU A 38 6.82 0.26 2.25
CA LEU A 38 6.23 0.98 3.39
C LEU A 38 4.82 0.48 3.72
N VAL A 39 4.00 0.19 2.71
CA VAL A 39 2.67 -0.40 2.91
C VAL A 39 2.75 -1.79 3.55
N TYR A 40 3.75 -2.59 3.17
CA TYR A 40 4.01 -3.88 3.80
C TYR A 40 4.30 -3.71 5.29
N GLU A 41 5.25 -2.85 5.64
CA GLU A 41 5.62 -2.58 7.03
C GLU A 41 4.42 -2.07 7.85
N LEU A 42 3.62 -1.17 7.29
CA LEU A 42 2.41 -0.68 7.96
C LEU A 42 1.42 -1.80 8.25
N LYS A 43 1.18 -2.69 7.28
CA LYS A 43 0.26 -3.84 7.45
C LYS A 43 0.80 -4.86 8.44
N LEU A 44 2.09 -5.19 8.34
CA LEU A 44 2.75 -6.13 9.24
C LEU A 44 2.64 -5.71 10.71
N ASN A 45 2.69 -4.40 10.97
CA ASN A 45 2.59 -3.82 12.31
C ASN A 45 1.17 -3.40 12.72
N GLY A 46 0.14 -3.61 11.87
CA GLY A 46 -1.24 -3.19 12.15
C GLY A 46 -1.44 -1.67 12.21
N LEU A 47 -0.60 -0.90 11.51
CA LEU A 47 -0.53 0.57 11.55
C LEU A 47 -1.36 1.25 10.46
N GLU A 48 -2.20 0.52 9.71
CA GLU A 48 -2.96 1.12 8.59
C GLU A 48 -3.95 2.19 9.04
N ASN A 49 -4.40 2.12 10.30
CA ASN A 49 -5.27 3.14 10.89
C ASN A 49 -4.63 4.53 10.91
N LEU A 50 -3.29 4.63 11.02
CA LEU A 50 -2.59 5.92 10.91
C LEU A 50 -2.85 6.57 9.55
N ILE A 51 -2.72 5.79 8.47
CA ILE A 51 -2.93 6.29 7.12
C ILE A 51 -4.41 6.62 6.87
N ARG A 52 -5.32 5.79 7.38
CA ARG A 52 -6.77 6.04 7.28
C ARG A 52 -7.15 7.35 8.00
N ASN A 53 -6.58 7.60 9.17
CA ASN A 53 -6.81 8.83 9.92
C ASN A 53 -6.29 10.06 9.16
N ILE A 54 -5.06 10.00 8.62
CA ILE A 54 -4.49 11.08 7.81
C ILE A 54 -5.38 11.36 6.58
N LYS A 55 -5.83 10.32 5.88
CA LYS A 55 -6.72 10.45 4.72
C LYS A 55 -8.06 11.11 5.08
N ASN A 56 -8.59 10.83 6.28
CA ASN A 56 -9.83 11.44 6.76
C ASN A 56 -9.63 12.91 7.16
N GLN A 57 -8.47 13.25 7.75
CA GLN A 57 -8.12 14.62 8.14
C GLN A 57 -7.81 15.51 6.93
N TYR A 58 -7.22 14.94 5.88
CA TYR A 58 -6.79 15.63 4.68
C TYR A 58 -7.44 14.98 3.44
N PRO A 59 -8.77 15.14 3.24
CA PRO A 59 -9.41 14.66 2.03
C PRO A 59 -8.83 15.40 0.82
N LYS A 60 -8.75 14.69 -0.31
CA LYS A 60 -8.42 15.36 -1.58
C LYS A 60 -9.50 16.44 -1.86
N PRO A 61 -9.10 17.64 -2.30
CA PRO A 61 -10.04 18.71 -2.65
C PRO A 61 -10.99 18.27 -3.78
#